data_AF-A0A9D7LRJ1-F1
#
_entry.id   AF-A0A9D7LRJ1-F1
#
_cell.length_a   1.000
_cell.length_b   1.000
_cell.length_c   1.000
_cell.angle_alpha   90.00
_cell.angle_beta   90.00
_cell.angle_gamma   90.00
#
_symmetry.space_group_name_H-M   'P 1'
#
loop_
_entity.id
_entity.type
_entity.pdbx_description
1 polymer ?
#
loop_
_entity_poly.entity_id
_entity_poly.type
_entity_poly.pdbx_seq_one_letter_code
_entity_poly.pdbx_strand_id
1 'polypeptide(L)'
;MRLVLRDVRPWGGDPMDVALAGGTIVAVGPGLPACGEEIDGGGGVLLPGLHDHHLHLLALAARQQSVDLAGLTDPGAVARALRAAPGQGWIRAVGYDERACGLPDAALLDGWVADRPVRLADRTGALRVLNSAALALLAAELPPGAERDAAGRPTGRFWREDAWLARALSGALPDLGAEGARLAALGLTALTDATAHNGPEEAAILSGAVPQRLTLMGSEELAAGEGYTLGPLKLAFDERDPPPLEDLAARIGAARVAGRAVAAHCVTEAELALYLAALDLAGGARTGDRIEHGGLIPAAFVPVIAAAGLIVCTNPAFIHDRGERYRETLGVARGEELYPAASLAAAGIALLGGSDAPYACADPWLAMRSAVVRQTAGGAVLGAGQRLAPMTALKLYCRGKIAPGATADLILCEGTLADVLADLTAERLRLTLIGGRVAFSRAGAASIRQ
;
A
#
# COMPACT_ATOMS: atom_id res chain seq x y z
N MET A 1 -1.86 -15.57 -26.63
CA MET A 1 -2.25 -14.25 -27.18
C MET A 1 -0.99 -13.57 -27.70
N ARG A 2 -1.05 -12.99 -28.91
CA ARG A 2 0.01 -12.17 -29.49
C ARG A 2 -0.55 -10.76 -29.69
N LEU A 3 0.21 -9.76 -29.25
CA LEU A 3 -0.16 -8.34 -29.29
C LEU A 3 1.06 -7.53 -29.74
N VAL A 4 0.87 -6.52 -30.59
CA VAL A 4 1.91 -5.57 -30.98
C VAL A 4 1.51 -4.16 -30.56
N LEU A 5 2.36 -3.51 -29.78
CA LEU A 5 2.27 -2.09 -29.52
C LEU A 5 3.00 -1.36 -30.65
N ARG A 6 2.28 -0.53 -31.40
CA ARG A 6 2.79 0.25 -32.53
C ARG A 6 3.18 1.64 -32.08
N ASP A 7 4.21 2.22 -32.69
CA ASP A 7 4.58 3.63 -32.51
C ASP A 7 4.64 4.06 -31.01
N VAL A 8 5.49 3.37 -30.25
CA VAL A 8 5.75 3.67 -28.84
C VAL A 8 7.19 4.12 -28.63
N ARG A 9 7.44 4.84 -27.53
CA ARG A 9 8.77 5.34 -27.15
C ARG A 9 9.19 4.77 -25.79
N PRO A 10 9.86 3.60 -25.75
CA PRO A 10 10.40 3.04 -24.51
C PRO A 10 11.31 4.04 -23.80
N TRP A 11 10.97 4.40 -22.56
CA TRP A 11 11.68 5.41 -21.79
C TRP A 11 11.90 6.74 -22.54
N GLY A 12 10.97 7.12 -23.42
CA GLY A 12 11.05 8.36 -24.20
C GLY A 12 12.10 8.38 -25.30
N GLY A 13 12.67 7.23 -25.67
CA GLY A 13 13.63 7.11 -26.77
C GLY A 13 13.01 7.20 -28.17
N ASP A 14 13.69 6.56 -29.12
CA ASP A 14 13.25 6.52 -30.52
C ASP A 14 11.91 5.77 -30.68
N PRO A 15 11.08 6.13 -31.68
CA PRO A 15 9.86 5.40 -32.00
C PRO A 15 10.17 3.96 -32.40
N MET A 16 9.42 3.01 -31.86
CA MET A 16 9.54 1.60 -32.19
C MET A 16 8.23 0.85 -31.95
N ASP A 17 8.19 -0.40 -32.41
CA ASP A 17 7.12 -1.34 -32.10
C ASP A 17 7.61 -2.36 -31.05
N VAL A 18 6.68 -2.85 -30.24
CA VAL A 18 6.95 -3.86 -29.20
C VAL A 18 5.99 -5.02 -29.36
N ALA A 19 6.50 -6.20 -29.72
CA ALA A 19 5.72 -7.42 -29.87
C ALA A 19 5.72 -8.23 -28.57
N LEU A 20 4.54 -8.69 -28.17
CA LEU A 20 4.27 -9.40 -26.93
C LEU A 20 3.67 -10.78 -27.24
N ALA A 21 4.15 -11.82 -26.57
CA ALA A 21 3.56 -13.16 -26.66
C ALA A 21 3.82 -13.95 -25.38
N GLY A 22 2.81 -14.70 -24.92
CA GLY A 22 2.98 -15.59 -23.76
C GLY A 22 3.37 -14.87 -22.46
N GLY A 23 2.99 -13.60 -22.30
CA GLY A 23 3.32 -12.80 -21.13
C GLY A 23 4.71 -12.16 -21.12
N THR A 24 5.45 -12.25 -22.23
CA THR A 24 6.77 -11.65 -22.38
C THR A 24 6.87 -10.77 -23.61
N ILE A 25 7.84 -9.88 -23.62
CA ILE A 25 8.28 -9.13 -24.78
C ILE A 25 9.11 -10.08 -25.65
N VAL A 26 8.71 -10.27 -26.91
CA VAL A 26 9.41 -11.17 -27.84
C VAL A 26 10.26 -10.44 -28.87
N ALA A 27 9.91 -9.19 -29.21
CA ALA A 27 10.70 -8.36 -30.11
C ALA A 27 10.47 -6.88 -29.80
N VAL A 28 11.50 -6.07 -30.05
CA VAL A 28 11.48 -4.61 -29.95
C VAL A 28 12.23 -4.08 -31.16
N GLY A 29 11.62 -3.19 -31.94
CA GLY A 29 12.25 -2.61 -33.11
C GLY A 29 11.27 -1.85 -34.01
N PRO A 30 11.77 -1.06 -34.97
CA PRO A 30 10.90 -0.34 -35.90
C PRO A 30 10.28 -1.30 -36.93
N GLY A 31 8.99 -1.10 -37.25
CA GLY A 31 8.33 -1.76 -38.37
C GLY A 31 8.22 -3.28 -38.20
N LEU A 32 7.92 -3.76 -36.99
CA LEU A 32 7.78 -5.19 -36.74
C LEU A 32 6.64 -5.78 -37.61
N PRO A 33 6.73 -7.03 -38.08
CA PRO A 33 5.64 -7.65 -38.82
C PRO A 33 4.38 -7.72 -37.94
N ALA A 34 3.21 -7.54 -38.53
CA ALA A 34 1.94 -7.72 -37.83
C ALA A 34 1.84 -9.16 -37.31
N CYS A 35 1.52 -9.32 -36.02
CA CYS A 35 1.34 -10.63 -35.41
C CYS A 35 0.27 -10.61 -34.30
N GLY A 36 -0.98 -10.83 -34.68
CA GLY A 36 -2.11 -10.80 -33.75
C GLY A 36 -2.72 -9.41 -33.61
N GLU A 37 -3.19 -9.08 -32.41
CA GLU A 37 -3.83 -7.79 -32.12
C GLU A 37 -2.81 -6.64 -32.19
N GLU A 38 -3.25 -5.46 -32.62
CA GLU A 38 -2.40 -4.26 -32.69
C GLU A 38 -3.02 -3.10 -31.91
N ILE A 39 -2.21 -2.44 -31.09
CA ILE A 39 -2.58 -1.22 -30.37
C ILE A 39 -1.65 -0.10 -30.81
N ASP A 40 -2.24 0.98 -31.31
CA ASP A 40 -1.53 2.20 -31.69
C ASP A 40 -1.15 3.03 -30.45
N GLY A 41 0.15 3.15 -30.21
CA GLY A 41 0.73 3.91 -29.11
C GLY A 41 0.66 5.42 -29.31
N GLY A 42 0.47 5.90 -30.54
CA GLY A 42 0.39 7.32 -30.89
C GLY A 42 1.62 8.12 -30.44
N GLY A 43 2.81 7.53 -30.53
CA GLY A 43 4.07 8.13 -30.13
C GLY A 43 4.26 8.27 -28.61
N GLY A 44 3.40 7.65 -27.80
CA GLY A 44 3.42 7.74 -26.34
C GLY A 44 4.62 7.06 -25.68
N VAL A 45 4.86 7.39 -24.42
CA VAL A 45 5.97 6.84 -23.63
C VAL A 45 5.59 5.48 -23.07
N LEU A 46 6.35 4.46 -23.45
CA LEU A 46 6.21 3.13 -22.87
C LEU A 46 7.17 2.97 -21.69
N LEU A 47 6.64 2.54 -20.54
CA LEU A 47 7.41 2.26 -19.34
C LEU A 47 7.10 0.85 -18.84
N PRO A 48 8.01 0.21 -18.09
CA PRO A 48 7.63 -0.91 -17.23
C PRO A 48 6.46 -0.53 -16.31
N GLY A 49 5.61 -1.50 -16.01
CA GLY A 49 4.51 -1.29 -15.09
C GLY A 49 4.96 -0.89 -13.68
N LEU A 50 4.07 -0.21 -12.95
CA LEU A 50 4.36 0.28 -11.61
C LEU A 50 4.21 -0.85 -10.58
N HIS A 51 5.05 -0.83 -9.55
CA HIS A 51 4.99 -1.74 -8.40
C HIS A 51 4.79 -0.93 -7.12
N ASP A 52 3.66 -1.16 -6.45
CA ASP A 52 3.49 -0.72 -5.05
C ASP A 52 4.17 -1.71 -4.11
N HIS A 53 5.29 -1.31 -3.52
CA HIS A 53 6.12 -2.19 -2.69
C HIS A 53 5.63 -2.37 -1.26
N HIS A 54 4.55 -1.69 -0.85
CA HIS A 54 3.98 -1.82 0.48
C HIS A 54 2.53 -1.33 0.50
N LEU A 55 1.59 -2.26 0.60
CA LEU A 55 0.17 -1.97 0.88
C LEU A 55 -0.47 -3.09 1.70
N HIS A 56 -1.74 -2.92 2.05
CA HIS A 56 -2.56 -3.91 2.75
C HIS A 56 -3.85 -4.17 1.97
N LEU A 57 -3.87 -5.19 1.12
CA LEU A 57 -4.86 -5.34 0.05
C LEU A 57 -6.26 -5.64 0.58
N LEU A 58 -6.38 -6.54 1.56
CA LEU A 58 -7.66 -6.82 2.22
C LEU A 58 -8.21 -5.59 2.95
N ALA A 59 -7.34 -4.87 3.66
CA ALA A 59 -7.73 -3.66 4.38
C ALA A 59 -8.15 -2.56 3.40
N LEU A 60 -7.44 -2.42 2.28
CA LEU A 60 -7.72 -1.46 1.22
C LEU A 60 -9.06 -1.73 0.55
N ALA A 61 -9.28 -2.96 0.08
CA ALA A 61 -10.54 -3.34 -0.55
C ALA A 61 -11.72 -3.20 0.43
N ALA A 62 -11.53 -3.60 1.70
CA ALA A 62 -12.55 -3.41 2.73
C ALA A 62 -12.84 -1.92 3.00
N ARG A 63 -11.83 -1.03 3.00
CA ARG A 63 -12.02 0.42 3.17
C ARG A 63 -12.86 1.00 2.03
N GLN A 64 -12.61 0.61 0.78
CA GLN A 64 -13.37 1.11 -0.37
C GLN A 64 -14.86 0.72 -0.33
N GLN A 65 -15.19 -0.36 0.37
CA GLN A 65 -16.57 -0.82 0.58
C GLN A 65 -17.17 -0.31 1.90
N SER A 66 -16.53 0.66 2.56
CA SER A 66 -16.98 1.23 3.82
C SER A 66 -17.46 2.66 3.67
N VAL A 67 -18.33 3.08 4.58
CA VAL A 67 -18.62 4.49 4.81
C VAL A 67 -17.37 5.16 5.38
N ASP A 68 -16.77 6.07 4.63
CA ASP A 68 -15.64 6.87 5.10
C ASP A 68 -16.14 8.04 5.94
N LEU A 69 -15.73 8.06 7.21
CA LEU A 69 -16.06 9.12 8.17
C LEU A 69 -14.89 10.09 8.39
N ALA A 70 -13.76 9.88 7.71
CA ALA A 70 -12.59 10.73 7.86
C ALA A 70 -12.92 12.21 7.53
N GLY A 71 -12.48 13.12 8.40
CA GLY A 71 -12.72 14.55 8.27
C GLY A 71 -14.10 15.01 8.73
N LEU A 72 -15.02 14.11 9.08
CA LEU A 72 -16.28 14.47 9.71
C LEU A 72 -16.04 14.82 11.18
N THR A 73 -16.35 16.06 11.55
CA THR A 73 -16.16 16.61 12.90
C THR A 73 -17.47 16.90 13.63
N ASP A 74 -18.60 16.56 13.02
CA ASP A 74 -19.95 16.72 13.56
C ASP A 74 -20.65 15.34 13.69
N PRO A 75 -21.10 14.94 14.90
CA PRO A 75 -21.86 13.70 15.09
C PRO A 75 -23.11 13.61 14.19
N GLY A 76 -23.77 14.74 13.89
CA GLY A 76 -24.91 14.77 12.97
C GLY A 76 -24.53 14.38 11.54
N ALA A 77 -23.36 14.80 11.06
CA ALA A 77 -22.80 14.42 9.77
C ALA A 77 -22.46 12.92 9.73
N VAL A 78 -21.87 12.38 10.80
CA VAL A 78 -21.63 10.94 10.94
C VAL A 78 -22.93 10.16 10.84
N ALA A 79 -23.96 10.55 11.60
CA ALA A 79 -25.27 9.90 11.56
C ALA A 79 -25.90 9.92 10.16
N ARG A 80 -25.83 11.05 9.44
CA ARG A 80 -26.32 11.16 8.05
C ARG A 80 -25.56 10.23 7.11
N ALA A 81 -24.23 10.17 7.22
CA ALA A 81 -23.40 9.29 6.39
C ALA A 81 -23.75 7.80 6.60
N LEU A 82 -23.94 7.39 7.86
CA LEU A 82 -24.34 6.01 8.17
C LEU A 82 -25.75 5.69 7.64
N ARG A 83 -26.74 6.59 7.81
CA ARG A 83 -28.10 6.38 7.29
C ARG A 83 -28.15 6.33 5.76
N ALA A 84 -27.28 7.07 5.08
CA ALA A 84 -27.18 7.08 3.63
C ALA A 84 -26.46 5.86 3.04
N ALA A 85 -25.87 4.99 3.88
CA ALA A 85 -25.17 3.81 3.40
C ALA A 85 -26.13 2.90 2.58
N PRO A 86 -25.72 2.40 1.40
CA PRO A 86 -26.60 1.61 0.55
C PRO A 86 -26.90 0.21 1.12
N GLY A 87 -27.89 -0.46 0.53
CA GLY A 87 -28.25 -1.85 0.85
C GLY A 87 -29.07 -2.02 2.14
N GLN A 88 -29.30 -3.28 2.52
CA GLN A 88 -30.05 -3.68 3.72
C GLN A 88 -29.18 -4.49 4.72
N GLY A 89 -27.93 -4.80 4.33
CA GLY A 89 -26.98 -5.57 5.15
C GLY A 89 -26.16 -4.71 6.11
N TRP A 90 -25.05 -5.28 6.59
CA TRP A 90 -24.12 -4.61 7.50
C TRP A 90 -23.63 -3.26 6.98
N ILE A 91 -23.57 -2.26 7.86
CA ILE A 91 -22.81 -1.04 7.62
C ILE A 91 -21.42 -1.21 8.21
N ARG A 92 -20.39 -1.12 7.37
CA ARG A 92 -19.00 -0.92 7.82
C ARG A 92 -18.64 0.55 7.68
N ALA A 93 -18.20 1.18 8.76
CA ALA A 93 -17.73 2.55 8.75
C ALA A 93 -16.34 2.66 9.35
N VAL A 94 -15.50 3.56 8.82
CA VAL A 94 -14.10 3.72 9.22
C VAL A 94 -13.71 5.19 9.30
N GLY A 95 -12.67 5.50 10.06
CA GLY A 95 -12.13 6.86 10.12
C GLY A 95 -12.88 7.79 11.06
N TYR A 96 -13.66 7.25 12.00
CA TYR A 96 -14.35 8.04 13.02
C TYR A 96 -13.34 8.76 13.92
N ASP A 97 -13.54 10.06 14.15
CA ASP A 97 -12.68 10.86 15.03
C ASP A 97 -13.36 11.10 16.38
N GLU A 98 -12.94 10.32 17.38
CA GLU A 98 -13.42 10.40 18.76
C GLU A 98 -13.11 11.74 19.44
N ARG A 99 -12.06 12.44 19.00
CA ARG A 99 -11.70 13.75 19.58
C ARG A 99 -12.67 14.83 19.15
N ALA A 100 -13.17 14.74 17.93
CA ALA A 100 -14.12 15.70 17.37
C ALA A 100 -15.56 15.35 17.76
N CYS A 101 -15.93 14.05 17.70
CA CYS A 101 -17.32 13.61 17.83
C CYS A 101 -17.67 12.97 19.19
N GLY A 102 -16.69 12.79 20.09
CA GLY A 102 -16.86 12.07 21.34
C GLY A 102 -16.77 10.54 21.19
N LEU A 103 -16.65 9.82 22.31
CA LEU A 103 -16.46 8.36 22.31
C LEU A 103 -17.79 7.61 22.08
N PRO A 104 -17.98 6.89 20.96
CA PRO A 104 -19.26 6.29 20.61
C PRO A 104 -19.49 4.96 21.33
N ASP A 105 -20.73 4.60 21.60
CA ASP A 105 -21.15 3.30 22.13
C ASP A 105 -22.33 2.72 21.33
N ALA A 106 -22.78 1.52 21.68
CA ALA A 106 -23.90 0.85 21.03
C ALA A 106 -25.17 1.72 21.03
N ALA A 107 -25.49 2.37 22.15
CA ALA A 107 -26.71 3.17 22.30
C ALA A 107 -26.69 4.40 21.38
N LEU A 108 -25.54 5.07 21.23
CA LEU A 108 -25.38 6.17 20.29
C LEU A 108 -25.57 5.68 18.85
N LEU A 109 -24.97 4.54 18.49
CA LEU A 109 -25.13 3.97 17.15
C LEU A 109 -26.57 3.55 16.87
N ASP A 110 -27.28 2.98 17.85
CA ASP A 110 -28.70 2.62 17.72
C ASP A 110 -29.56 3.88 17.46
N GLY A 111 -29.22 5.01 18.08
CA GLY A 111 -29.88 6.30 17.81
C GLY A 111 -29.64 6.81 16.37
N TRP A 112 -28.53 6.42 15.75
CA TRP A 112 -28.22 6.76 14.36
C TRP A 112 -28.82 5.77 13.37
N VAL A 113 -28.67 4.47 13.61
CA VAL A 113 -29.11 3.37 12.75
C VAL A 113 -29.58 2.22 13.64
N ALA A 114 -30.90 2.03 13.71
CA ALA A 114 -31.54 1.00 14.55
C ALA A 114 -31.97 -0.25 13.76
N ASP A 115 -32.08 -0.14 12.44
CA ASP A 115 -32.74 -1.11 11.57
C ASP A 115 -31.79 -2.20 11.03
N ARG A 116 -30.47 -2.05 11.21
CA ARG A 116 -29.48 -3.03 10.76
C ARG A 116 -28.16 -2.98 11.52
N PRO A 117 -27.34 -4.04 11.46
CA PRO A 117 -26.03 -4.11 12.12
C PRO A 117 -25.05 -3.03 11.63
N VAL A 118 -24.37 -2.38 12.57
CA VAL A 118 -23.31 -1.38 12.30
C VAL A 118 -22.02 -1.81 12.98
N ARG A 119 -20.92 -1.77 12.22
CA ARG A 119 -19.55 -1.82 12.72
C ARG A 119 -18.83 -0.53 12.35
N LEU A 120 -18.55 0.29 13.37
CA LEU A 120 -17.79 1.51 13.26
C LEU A 120 -16.36 1.29 13.75
N ALA A 121 -15.40 1.94 13.12
CA ALA A 121 -14.02 1.96 13.54
C ALA A 121 -13.47 3.37 13.66
N ASP A 122 -12.70 3.59 14.72
CA ASP A 122 -11.99 4.85 14.89
C ASP A 122 -10.89 5.03 13.84
N ARG A 123 -10.33 6.24 13.80
CA ARG A 123 -9.23 6.62 12.91
C ARG A 123 -7.89 6.01 13.33
N THR A 124 -7.74 5.49 14.55
CA THR A 124 -6.49 4.88 15.02
C THR A 124 -6.43 3.37 14.80
N GLY A 125 -7.56 2.74 14.47
CA GLY A 125 -7.72 1.29 14.38
C GLY A 125 -7.76 0.58 15.74
N ALA A 126 -7.81 1.32 16.85
CA ALA A 126 -7.71 0.73 18.20
C ALA A 126 -9.09 0.39 18.78
N LEU A 127 -10.12 1.15 18.38
CA LEU A 127 -11.49 0.97 18.80
C LEU A 127 -12.37 0.50 17.64
N ARG A 128 -13.14 -0.55 17.88
CA ARG A 128 -14.31 -0.92 17.08
C ARG A 128 -15.56 -0.76 17.93
N VAL A 129 -16.64 -0.24 17.35
CA VAL A 129 -17.93 -0.09 18.02
C VAL A 129 -19.01 -0.80 17.23
N LEU A 130 -19.77 -1.64 17.91
CA LEU A 130 -20.92 -2.38 17.38
C LEU A 130 -22.20 -1.84 17.99
N ASN A 131 -23.24 -1.68 17.18
CA ASN A 131 -24.58 -1.35 17.68
C ASN A 131 -25.28 -2.60 18.25
N SER A 132 -26.46 -2.44 18.85
CA SER A 132 -27.17 -3.55 19.49
C SER A 132 -27.54 -4.67 18.51
N ALA A 133 -27.92 -4.30 17.28
CA ALA A 133 -28.22 -5.26 16.21
C ALA A 133 -27.00 -6.11 15.82
N ALA A 134 -25.80 -5.51 15.79
CA ALA A 134 -24.54 -6.21 15.54
C ALA A 134 -24.13 -7.11 16.71
N LEU A 135 -24.28 -6.64 17.95
CA LEU A 135 -23.97 -7.43 19.15
C LEU A 135 -24.81 -8.70 19.24
N ALA A 136 -26.08 -8.65 18.82
CA ALA A 136 -26.98 -9.79 18.81
C ALA A 136 -26.55 -10.93 17.87
N LEU A 137 -25.62 -10.66 16.93
CA LEU A 137 -25.10 -11.64 15.97
C LEU A 137 -23.80 -12.32 16.44
N LEU A 138 -23.23 -11.89 17.57
CA LEU A 138 -21.99 -12.45 18.10
C LEU A 138 -22.21 -13.69 18.96
N ALA A 139 -21.13 -14.44 19.19
CA ALA A 139 -21.11 -15.54 20.14
C ALA A 139 -21.46 -15.09 21.56
N ALA A 140 -21.93 -16.03 22.40
CA ALA A 140 -22.38 -15.74 23.75
C ALA A 140 -21.26 -15.20 24.68
N GLU A 141 -20.01 -15.54 24.41
CA GLU A 141 -18.86 -15.09 25.18
C GLU A 141 -18.04 -14.05 24.39
N LEU A 142 -17.97 -12.83 24.96
CA LEU A 142 -17.22 -11.69 24.41
C LEU A 142 -15.80 -11.66 24.97
N PRO A 143 -14.81 -11.15 24.21
CA PRO A 143 -13.41 -11.15 24.62
C PRO A 143 -13.15 -10.14 25.75
N PRO A 144 -12.00 -10.21 26.45
CA PRO A 144 -11.65 -9.29 27.52
C PRO A 144 -11.65 -7.80 27.10
N GLY A 145 -11.26 -7.50 25.85
CA GLY A 145 -11.29 -6.15 25.30
C GLY A 145 -12.69 -5.63 24.94
N ALA A 146 -13.75 -6.42 25.12
CA ALA A 146 -15.13 -5.95 25.03
C ALA A 146 -15.48 -5.18 26.31
N GLU A 147 -15.58 -3.86 26.19
CA GLU A 147 -15.86 -2.97 27.30
C GLU A 147 -17.28 -3.23 27.87
N ARG A 148 -17.37 -3.20 29.20
CA ARG A 148 -18.61 -3.40 29.95
C ARG A 148 -18.92 -2.20 30.83
N ASP A 149 -20.20 -1.90 30.97
CA ASP A 149 -20.69 -0.89 31.90
C ASP A 149 -20.61 -1.37 33.36
N ALA A 150 -21.00 -0.50 34.31
CA ALA A 150 -21.00 -0.82 35.74
C ALA A 150 -21.95 -1.98 36.12
N ALA A 151 -22.89 -2.35 35.25
CA ALA A 151 -23.79 -3.49 35.42
C ALA A 151 -23.29 -4.76 34.70
N GLY A 152 -22.10 -4.73 34.11
CA GLY A 152 -21.49 -5.85 33.39
C GLY A 152 -22.01 -6.04 31.96
N ARG A 153 -22.84 -5.12 31.44
CA ARG A 153 -23.41 -5.20 30.09
C ARG A 153 -22.41 -4.65 29.07
N PRO A 154 -22.28 -5.27 27.88
CA PRO A 154 -21.38 -4.76 26.85
C PRO A 154 -21.82 -3.38 26.38
N THR A 155 -20.89 -2.43 26.33
CA THR A 155 -21.14 -1.08 25.78
C THR A 155 -21.11 -1.07 24.26
N GLY A 156 -20.69 -2.17 23.64
CA GLY A 156 -20.45 -2.31 22.20
C GLY A 156 -19.07 -1.85 21.75
N ARG A 157 -18.22 -1.35 22.66
CA ARG A 157 -16.82 -0.98 22.38
C ARG A 157 -15.90 -2.18 22.54
N PHE A 158 -15.02 -2.38 21.55
CA PHE A 158 -14.01 -3.43 21.52
C PHE A 158 -12.65 -2.79 21.29
N TRP A 159 -11.76 -2.94 22.28
CA TRP A 159 -10.42 -2.35 22.26
C TRP A 159 -9.38 -3.39 21.84
N ARG A 160 -8.74 -3.18 20.68
CA ARG A 160 -7.68 -4.06 20.14
C ARG A 160 -8.10 -5.53 19.94
N GLU A 161 -9.37 -5.77 19.62
CA GLU A 161 -9.94 -7.12 19.41
C GLU A 161 -10.21 -7.43 17.93
N ASP A 162 -9.42 -6.87 17.00
CA ASP A 162 -9.63 -7.02 15.56
C ASP A 162 -9.63 -8.47 15.10
N ALA A 163 -8.71 -9.30 15.62
CA ALA A 163 -8.63 -10.72 15.30
C ALA A 163 -9.87 -11.49 15.78
N TRP A 164 -10.35 -11.18 16.99
CA TRP A 164 -11.58 -11.78 17.51
C TRP A 164 -12.79 -11.35 16.69
N LEU A 165 -12.93 -10.06 16.40
CA LEU A 165 -14.03 -9.53 15.59
C LEU A 165 -14.03 -10.07 14.17
N ALA A 166 -12.86 -10.25 13.54
CA ALA A 166 -12.75 -10.83 12.21
C ALA A 166 -13.28 -12.27 12.18
N ARG A 167 -12.94 -13.08 13.20
CA ARG A 167 -13.42 -14.46 13.36
C ARG A 167 -14.91 -14.52 13.70
N ALA A 168 -15.37 -13.66 14.61
CA ALA A 168 -16.73 -13.68 15.13
C ALA A 168 -17.78 -13.20 14.12
N LEU A 169 -17.41 -12.28 13.22
CA LEU A 169 -18.35 -11.63 12.32
C LEU A 169 -18.48 -12.30 10.95
N SER A 170 -17.72 -13.38 10.66
CA SER A 170 -17.68 -14.14 9.38
C SER A 170 -18.25 -13.35 8.19
N GLY A 171 -17.52 -12.31 7.77
CA GLY A 171 -17.99 -11.38 6.74
C GLY A 171 -17.75 -11.93 5.33
N ALA A 172 -18.54 -11.45 4.35
CA ALA A 172 -18.17 -11.61 2.95
C ALA A 172 -16.78 -10.99 2.72
N LEU A 173 -15.92 -11.70 2.00
CA LEU A 173 -14.63 -11.17 1.60
C LEU A 173 -14.83 -9.92 0.74
N PRO A 174 -13.98 -8.89 0.90
CA PRO A 174 -14.09 -7.71 0.05
C PRO A 174 -13.85 -8.09 -1.41
N ASP A 175 -14.52 -7.42 -2.34
CA ASP A 175 -14.23 -7.53 -3.78
C ASP A 175 -12.80 -7.07 -4.12
N LEU A 176 -11.89 -8.04 -4.14
CA LEU A 176 -10.49 -7.85 -4.51
C LEU A 176 -10.33 -7.62 -6.02
N GLY A 177 -11.22 -8.17 -6.86
CA GLY A 177 -11.15 -8.03 -8.31
C GLY A 177 -11.41 -6.59 -8.76
N ALA A 178 -12.44 -5.95 -8.21
CA ALA A 178 -12.73 -4.55 -8.44
C ALA A 178 -11.58 -3.64 -7.95
N GLU A 179 -10.99 -3.95 -6.79
CA GLU A 179 -9.85 -3.21 -6.27
C GLU A 179 -8.60 -3.38 -7.16
N GLY A 180 -8.34 -4.60 -7.63
CA GLY A 180 -7.28 -4.88 -8.60
C GLY A 180 -7.47 -4.12 -9.91
N ALA A 181 -8.69 -4.02 -10.43
CA ALA A 181 -8.99 -3.22 -11.62
C ALA A 181 -8.75 -1.72 -11.37
N ARG A 182 -9.13 -1.20 -10.19
CA ARG A 182 -8.88 0.19 -9.78
C ARG A 182 -7.39 0.49 -9.70
N LEU A 183 -6.59 -0.41 -9.13
CA LEU A 183 -5.13 -0.27 -9.04
C LEU A 183 -4.47 -0.38 -10.43
N ALA A 184 -4.98 -1.24 -11.32
CA ALA A 184 -4.53 -1.31 -12.72
C ALA A 184 -4.79 0.01 -13.46
N ALA A 185 -5.90 0.69 -13.17
CA ALA A 185 -6.20 2.03 -13.71
C ALA A 185 -5.25 3.14 -13.22
N LEU A 186 -4.42 2.85 -12.22
CA LEU A 186 -3.32 3.71 -11.75
C LEU A 186 -1.96 3.27 -12.31
N GLY A 187 -1.92 2.25 -13.17
CA GLY A 187 -0.68 1.74 -13.78
C GLY A 187 0.04 0.68 -12.94
N LEU A 188 -0.55 0.23 -11.84
CA LEU A 188 0.02 -0.81 -10.98
C LEU A 188 -0.15 -2.19 -11.61
N THR A 189 0.97 -2.83 -11.92
CA THR A 189 1.05 -4.19 -12.47
C THR A 189 1.57 -5.20 -11.45
N ALA A 190 2.17 -4.72 -10.36
CA ALA A 190 2.66 -5.54 -9.26
C ALA A 190 2.35 -4.89 -7.91
N LEU A 191 2.08 -5.72 -6.90
CA LEU A 191 1.73 -5.30 -5.55
C LEU A 191 2.51 -6.14 -4.54
N THR A 192 2.95 -5.52 -3.45
CA THR A 192 3.45 -6.24 -2.28
C THR A 192 2.50 -6.01 -1.10
N ASP A 193 1.80 -7.05 -0.69
CA ASP A 193 1.03 -7.02 0.55
C ASP A 193 1.99 -7.16 1.74
N ALA A 194 2.02 -6.14 2.60
CA ALA A 194 2.98 -5.99 3.69
C ALA A 194 2.35 -6.26 5.06
N THR A 195 1.23 -6.99 5.10
CA THR A 195 0.50 -7.31 6.34
C THR A 195 1.30 -8.32 7.17
N ALA A 196 1.60 -7.96 8.43
CA ALA A 196 2.49 -8.74 9.29
C ALA A 196 1.95 -10.12 9.66
N HIS A 197 0.64 -10.25 9.75
CA HIS A 197 -0.02 -11.49 10.16
C HIS A 197 -0.46 -12.36 8.99
N ASN A 198 -0.16 -12.02 7.73
CA ASN A 198 -0.55 -12.89 6.62
C ASN A 198 -0.01 -14.30 6.88
N GLY A 199 -0.92 -15.28 6.97
CA GLY A 199 -0.62 -16.68 7.12
C GLY A 199 -1.27 -17.51 6.00
N PRO A 200 -1.46 -18.81 6.21
CA PRO A 200 -2.07 -19.70 5.21
C PRO A 200 -3.48 -19.28 4.79
N GLU A 201 -4.29 -18.73 5.72
CA GLU A 201 -5.67 -18.32 5.46
C GLU A 201 -5.71 -17.08 4.54
N GLU A 202 -4.95 -16.03 4.85
CA GLU A 202 -4.87 -14.84 3.99
C GLU A 202 -4.26 -15.16 2.64
N ALA A 203 -3.24 -16.02 2.59
CA ALA A 203 -2.63 -16.47 1.34
C ALA A 203 -3.66 -17.17 0.43
N ALA A 204 -4.53 -18.00 1.00
CA ALA A 204 -5.60 -18.66 0.25
C ALA A 204 -6.62 -17.66 -0.32
N ILE A 205 -6.91 -16.58 0.41
CA ILE A 205 -7.80 -15.51 -0.05
C ILE A 205 -7.16 -14.67 -1.15
N LEU A 206 -5.87 -14.33 -1.00
CA LEU A 206 -5.16 -13.39 -1.85
C LEU A 206 -4.60 -14.03 -3.13
N SER A 207 -4.36 -15.34 -3.12
CA SER A 207 -3.80 -16.07 -4.26
C SER A 207 -4.66 -15.90 -5.51
N GLY A 208 -4.10 -15.23 -6.53
CA GLY A 208 -4.78 -14.99 -7.81
C GLY A 208 -6.03 -14.10 -7.71
N ALA A 209 -6.26 -13.44 -6.58
CA ALA A 209 -7.45 -12.61 -6.35
C ALA A 209 -7.43 -11.28 -7.10
N VAL A 210 -6.26 -10.89 -7.60
CA VAL A 210 -6.04 -9.66 -8.37
C VAL A 210 -5.27 -9.96 -9.66
N PRO A 211 -5.45 -9.16 -10.72
CA PRO A 211 -4.73 -9.37 -11.97
C PRO A 211 -3.23 -9.06 -11.86
N GLN A 212 -2.82 -8.27 -10.87
CA GLN A 212 -1.42 -7.90 -10.63
C GLN A 212 -0.56 -9.09 -10.18
N ARG A 213 0.75 -8.97 -10.40
CA ARG A 213 1.71 -9.84 -9.72
C ARG A 213 1.74 -9.52 -8.24
N LEU A 214 1.47 -10.53 -7.42
CA LEU A 214 1.41 -10.36 -5.99
C LEU A 214 2.67 -10.89 -5.32
N THR A 215 3.24 -10.11 -4.41
CA THR A 215 4.21 -10.56 -3.40
C THR A 215 3.55 -10.49 -2.03
N LEU A 216 3.60 -11.56 -1.25
CA LEU A 216 3.06 -11.56 0.11
C LEU A 216 4.20 -11.57 1.12
N MET A 217 4.30 -10.51 1.92
CA MET A 217 4.95 -10.63 3.22
C MET A 217 3.95 -11.22 4.22
N GLY A 218 4.45 -11.68 5.36
CA GLY A 218 3.59 -12.26 6.39
C GLY A 218 4.38 -12.81 7.56
N SER A 219 3.70 -13.59 8.38
CA SER A 219 4.26 -14.25 9.55
C SER A 219 5.21 -15.39 9.16
N GLU A 220 5.73 -16.06 10.18
CA GLU A 220 6.52 -17.28 10.08
C GLU A 220 5.71 -18.43 9.42
N GLU A 221 4.38 -18.42 9.57
CA GLU A 221 3.48 -19.44 9.04
C GLU A 221 3.24 -19.30 7.53
N LEU A 222 3.53 -18.13 6.95
CA LEU A 222 3.39 -17.91 5.51
C LEU A 222 4.45 -18.71 4.74
N ALA A 223 3.98 -19.64 3.91
CA ALA A 223 4.81 -20.45 3.02
C ALA A 223 4.71 -20.00 1.56
N ALA A 224 5.59 -20.55 0.72
CA ALA A 224 5.47 -20.37 -0.72
C ALA A 224 4.21 -21.10 -1.23
N GLY A 225 3.55 -20.51 -2.22
CA GLY A 225 2.31 -21.04 -2.79
C GLY A 225 2.14 -20.59 -4.25
N GLU A 226 1.05 -21.03 -4.87
CA GLU A 226 0.68 -20.59 -6.20
C GLU A 226 -0.01 -19.21 -6.16
N GLY A 227 0.07 -18.45 -7.24
CA GLY A 227 -0.63 -17.15 -7.38
C GLY A 227 0.03 -15.96 -6.68
N TYR A 228 1.14 -16.15 -5.97
CA TYR A 228 1.95 -15.06 -5.40
C TYR A 228 3.43 -15.47 -5.25
N THR A 229 4.30 -14.48 -5.04
CA THR A 229 5.69 -14.67 -4.63
C THR A 229 5.81 -14.55 -3.12
N LEU A 230 6.47 -15.51 -2.47
CA LEU A 230 6.77 -15.41 -1.04
C LEU A 230 7.77 -14.27 -0.81
N GLY A 231 7.33 -13.26 -0.06
CA GLY A 231 8.15 -12.13 0.36
C GLY A 231 8.87 -12.38 1.69
N PRO A 232 9.56 -11.34 2.19
CA PRO A 232 10.20 -11.37 3.51
C PRO A 232 9.23 -11.73 4.65
N LEU A 233 9.79 -12.18 5.77
CA LEU A 233 9.09 -12.14 7.06
C LEU A 233 8.81 -10.68 7.40
N LYS A 234 7.55 -10.32 7.64
CA LYS A 234 7.19 -8.96 8.06
C LYS A 234 7.24 -8.88 9.60
N LEU A 235 8.13 -8.04 10.10
CA LEU A 235 8.29 -7.74 11.50
C LEU A 235 7.53 -6.44 11.79
N ALA A 236 6.50 -6.52 12.64
CA ALA A 236 5.81 -5.36 13.19
C ALA A 236 5.81 -5.50 14.72
N PHE A 237 6.03 -4.39 15.41
CA PHE A 237 6.12 -4.31 16.86
C PHE A 237 5.63 -2.94 17.33
N ASP A 238 5.11 -2.87 18.55
CA ASP A 238 4.61 -1.64 19.16
C ASP A 238 5.73 -1.02 20.00
N GLU A 239 6.17 0.20 19.68
CA GLU A 239 7.20 0.90 20.46
C GLU A 239 6.83 1.07 21.94
N ARG A 240 5.53 1.06 22.30
CA ARG A 240 5.07 1.19 23.69
C ARG A 240 5.26 -0.08 24.50
N ASP A 241 5.40 -1.21 23.83
CA ASP A 241 5.61 -2.53 24.42
C ASP A 241 6.50 -3.36 23.48
N PRO A 242 7.78 -2.96 23.32
CA PRO A 242 8.64 -3.57 22.32
C PRO A 242 9.00 -4.99 22.76
N PRO A 243 9.10 -5.95 21.82
CA PRO A 243 9.53 -7.29 22.15
C PRO A 243 10.98 -7.28 22.66
N PRO A 244 11.39 -8.26 23.49
CA PRO A 244 12.79 -8.48 23.81
C PRO A 244 13.64 -8.55 22.54
N LEU A 245 14.82 -7.94 22.59
CA LEU A 245 15.73 -7.87 21.45
C LEU A 245 16.12 -9.28 20.95
N GLU A 246 16.35 -10.19 21.89
CA GLU A 246 16.69 -11.58 21.64
C GLU A 246 15.57 -12.32 20.90
N ASP A 247 14.31 -12.03 21.22
CA ASP A 247 13.15 -12.63 20.54
C ASP A 247 13.07 -12.13 19.10
N LEU A 248 13.29 -10.83 18.87
CA LEU A 248 13.32 -10.28 17.52
C LEU A 248 14.47 -10.87 16.69
N ALA A 249 15.67 -11.00 17.28
CA ALA A 249 16.81 -11.63 16.64
C ALA A 249 16.57 -13.13 16.35
N ALA A 250 15.92 -13.85 17.26
CA ALA A 250 15.55 -15.26 17.06
C ALA A 250 14.57 -15.42 15.88
N ARG A 251 13.57 -14.54 15.75
CA ARG A 251 12.66 -14.52 14.60
C ARG A 251 13.40 -14.26 13.29
N ILE A 252 14.34 -13.32 13.28
CA ILE A 252 15.23 -13.05 12.12
C ILE A 252 16.04 -14.31 11.78
N GLY A 253 16.62 -14.98 12.78
CA GLY A 253 17.34 -16.24 12.62
C GLY A 253 16.48 -17.34 12.01
N ALA A 254 15.24 -17.51 12.48
CA ALA A 254 14.30 -18.50 11.96
C ALA A 254 13.93 -18.22 10.49
N ALA A 255 13.65 -16.96 10.13
CA ALA A 255 13.39 -16.57 8.74
C ALA A 255 14.56 -16.93 7.82
N ARG A 256 15.79 -16.69 8.28
CA ARG A 256 17.03 -16.99 7.55
C ARG A 256 17.24 -18.47 7.31
N VAL A 257 16.94 -19.31 8.31
CA VAL A 257 16.97 -20.78 8.15
C VAL A 257 15.96 -21.23 7.10
N ALA A 258 14.80 -20.57 7.03
CA ALA A 258 13.79 -20.78 6.00
C ALA A 258 14.12 -20.12 4.63
N GLY A 259 15.30 -19.51 4.48
CA GLY A 259 15.71 -18.84 3.24
C GLY A 259 14.95 -17.54 2.94
N ARG A 260 14.28 -16.94 3.94
CA ARG A 260 13.52 -15.70 3.81
C ARG A 260 14.35 -14.52 4.33
N ALA A 261 14.31 -13.40 3.60
CA ALA A 261 14.73 -12.10 4.12
C ALA A 261 13.72 -11.58 5.16
N VAL A 262 14.03 -10.46 5.83
CA VAL A 262 13.11 -9.81 6.78
C VAL A 262 12.81 -8.37 6.40
N ALA A 263 11.60 -7.90 6.75
CA ALA A 263 11.11 -6.56 6.48
C ALA A 263 10.53 -5.97 7.77
N ALA A 264 11.15 -4.94 8.35
CA ALA A 264 10.70 -4.39 9.63
C ALA A 264 9.97 -3.06 9.49
N HIS A 265 8.80 -2.95 10.11
CA HIS A 265 8.09 -1.68 10.32
C HIS A 265 8.95 -0.74 11.16
N CYS A 266 9.42 0.36 10.56
CA CYS A 266 10.25 1.36 11.23
C CYS A 266 9.73 2.76 10.88
N VAL A 267 8.77 3.25 11.67
CA VAL A 267 8.23 4.60 11.56
C VAL A 267 8.98 5.56 12.50
N THR A 268 9.45 5.08 13.64
CA THR A 268 10.18 5.88 14.62
C THR A 268 11.67 5.53 14.68
N GLU A 269 12.45 6.43 15.28
CA GLU A 269 13.88 6.24 15.51
C GLU A 269 14.16 5.05 16.45
N ALA A 270 13.32 4.83 17.46
CA ALA A 270 13.46 3.72 18.39
C ALA A 270 13.22 2.37 17.69
N GLU A 271 12.19 2.30 16.83
CA GLU A 271 11.90 1.10 16.03
C GLU A 271 13.06 0.77 15.07
N LEU A 272 13.62 1.80 14.41
CA LEU A 272 14.79 1.65 13.55
C LEU A 272 16.00 1.13 14.35
N ALA A 273 16.30 1.75 15.50
CA ALA A 273 17.43 1.35 16.34
C ALA A 273 17.27 -0.10 16.84
N LEU A 274 16.06 -0.48 17.27
CA LEU A 274 15.74 -1.85 17.70
C LEU A 274 15.95 -2.85 16.57
N TYR A 275 15.47 -2.55 15.36
CA TYR A 275 15.64 -3.43 14.21
C TYR A 275 17.10 -3.62 13.82
N LEU A 276 17.89 -2.53 13.77
CA LEU A 276 19.31 -2.60 13.45
C LEU A 276 20.07 -3.43 14.50
N ALA A 277 19.79 -3.24 15.79
CA ALA A 277 20.36 -4.05 16.86
C ALA A 277 19.98 -5.53 16.74
N ALA A 278 18.74 -5.83 16.35
CA ALA A 278 18.27 -7.20 16.17
C ALA A 278 18.94 -7.89 14.97
N LEU A 279 19.18 -7.15 13.88
CA LEU A 279 19.95 -7.63 12.74
C LEU A 279 21.39 -7.97 13.16
N ASP A 280 22.06 -7.08 13.89
CA ASP A 280 23.42 -7.30 14.39
C ASP A 280 23.49 -8.54 15.28
N LEU A 281 22.56 -8.68 16.23
CA LEU A 281 22.48 -9.85 17.11
C LEU A 281 22.19 -11.15 16.32
N ALA A 282 21.43 -11.06 15.23
CA ALA A 282 21.15 -12.19 14.33
C ALA A 282 22.29 -12.48 13.32
N GLY A 283 23.44 -11.80 13.42
CA GLY A 283 24.61 -12.01 12.57
C GLY A 283 24.73 -11.04 11.38
N GLY A 284 24.19 -9.84 11.50
CA GLY A 284 24.24 -8.76 10.50
C GLY A 284 23.15 -8.85 9.42
N ALA A 285 22.96 -7.79 8.63
CA ALA A 285 21.97 -7.73 7.54
C ALA A 285 22.30 -8.67 6.37
N ARG A 286 21.27 -9.08 5.61
CA ARG A 286 21.41 -9.90 4.39
C ARG A 286 20.72 -9.26 3.19
N THR A 287 21.12 -9.69 2.00
CA THR A 287 20.48 -9.27 0.74
C THR A 287 18.97 -9.49 0.79
N GLY A 288 18.21 -8.42 0.54
CA GLY A 288 16.75 -8.45 0.55
C GLY A 288 16.12 -8.02 1.88
N ASP A 289 16.92 -7.92 2.96
CA ASP A 289 16.48 -7.32 4.22
C ASP A 289 16.13 -5.85 3.99
N ARG A 290 15.03 -5.40 4.59
CA ARG A 290 14.45 -4.10 4.28
C ARG A 290 13.86 -3.40 5.49
N ILE A 291 14.00 -2.08 5.47
CA ILE A 291 13.33 -1.14 6.38
C ILE A 291 12.06 -0.70 5.68
N GLU A 292 10.93 -0.90 6.35
CA GLU A 292 9.62 -0.44 5.89
C GLU A 292 9.32 0.93 6.50
N HIS A 293 8.77 1.81 5.67
CA HIS A 293 8.54 3.23 5.92
C HIS A 293 9.81 4.08 5.98
N GLY A 294 10.71 3.78 6.93
CA GLY A 294 11.82 4.67 7.25
C GLY A 294 11.31 6.06 7.64
N GLY A 295 10.29 6.09 8.51
CA GLY A 295 9.51 7.29 8.83
C GLY A 295 10.39 8.41 9.38
N LEU A 296 11.17 8.12 10.41
CA LEU A 296 12.18 9.00 10.96
C LEU A 296 13.55 8.30 10.91
N ILE A 297 14.43 8.80 10.05
CA ILE A 297 15.81 8.33 9.97
C ILE A 297 16.74 9.51 10.26
N PRO A 298 17.26 9.62 11.49
CA PRO A 298 18.30 10.59 11.80
C PRO A 298 19.52 10.40 10.89
N ALA A 299 20.19 11.50 10.54
CA ALA A 299 21.31 11.49 9.60
C ALA A 299 22.43 10.51 10.00
N ALA A 300 22.63 10.28 11.30
CA ALA A 300 23.61 9.34 11.84
C ALA A 300 23.35 7.87 11.44
N PHE A 301 22.10 7.49 11.16
CA PHE A 301 21.76 6.13 10.74
C PHE A 301 21.99 5.88 9.24
N VAL A 302 22.09 6.93 8.40
CA VAL A 302 22.25 6.77 6.95
C VAL A 302 23.51 5.96 6.57
N PRO A 303 24.71 6.25 7.11
CA PRO A 303 25.90 5.44 6.82
C PRO A 303 25.78 4.00 7.33
N VAL A 304 25.08 3.77 8.44
CA VAL A 304 24.86 2.44 9.02
C VAL A 304 23.98 1.60 8.09
N ILE A 305 22.87 2.17 7.61
CA ILE A 305 21.95 1.53 6.67
C ILE A 305 22.65 1.22 5.34
N ALA A 306 23.46 2.16 4.84
CA ALA A 306 24.23 1.98 3.61
C ALA A 306 25.27 0.86 3.74
N ALA A 307 26.04 0.84 4.84
CA ALA A 307 27.03 -0.19 5.10
C ALA A 307 26.40 -1.59 5.27
N ALA A 308 25.20 -1.66 5.86
CA ALA A 308 24.45 -2.89 6.00
C ALA A 308 23.84 -3.41 4.68
N GLY A 309 23.82 -2.59 3.62
CA GLY A 309 23.24 -2.96 2.33
C GLY A 309 21.71 -3.13 2.37
N LEU A 310 21.05 -2.49 3.34
CA LEU A 310 19.60 -2.57 3.52
C LEU A 310 18.85 -1.81 2.42
N ILE A 311 17.65 -2.29 2.10
CA ILE A 311 16.70 -1.60 1.23
C ILE A 311 15.78 -0.76 2.12
N VAL A 312 15.39 0.44 1.67
CA VAL A 312 14.35 1.24 2.34
C VAL A 312 13.13 1.36 1.44
N CYS A 313 11.99 0.85 1.88
CA CYS A 313 10.70 1.09 1.26
C CYS A 313 10.06 2.33 1.92
N THR A 314 10.03 3.45 1.20
CA THR A 314 9.51 4.72 1.70
C THR A 314 8.09 4.97 1.21
N ASN A 315 7.33 5.82 1.93
CA ASN A 315 5.93 6.14 1.64
C ASN A 315 5.73 7.65 1.46
N PRO A 316 6.12 8.23 0.31
CA PRO A 316 6.17 9.68 0.14
C PRO A 316 4.82 10.38 0.26
N ALA A 317 3.71 9.68 -0.05
CA ALA A 317 2.35 10.23 0.06
C ALA A 317 2.00 10.70 1.49
N PHE A 318 2.66 10.16 2.53
CA PHE A 318 2.45 10.63 3.89
C PHE A 318 2.85 12.09 4.11
N ILE A 319 3.77 12.64 3.32
CA ILE A 319 4.08 14.08 3.38
C ILE A 319 2.85 14.91 3.00
N HIS A 320 2.10 14.48 1.98
CA HIS A 320 0.85 15.12 1.58
C HIS A 320 -0.27 14.84 2.60
N ASP A 321 -0.55 13.56 2.87
CA ASP A 321 -1.74 13.11 3.60
C ASP A 321 -1.68 13.39 5.11
N ARG A 322 -0.48 13.35 5.70
CA ARG A 322 -0.25 13.51 7.15
C ARG A 322 0.63 14.70 7.50
N GLY A 323 1.00 15.50 6.50
CA GLY A 323 1.93 16.61 6.64
C GLY A 323 1.57 17.60 7.74
N GLU A 324 0.30 17.98 7.86
CA GLU A 324 -0.14 18.92 8.91
C GLU A 324 0.06 18.33 10.31
N ARG A 325 -0.30 17.06 10.51
CA ARG A 325 -0.04 16.36 11.78
C ARG A 325 1.45 16.31 12.08
N TYR A 326 2.29 16.01 11.10
CA TYR A 326 3.74 16.00 11.30
C TYR A 326 4.30 17.37 11.71
N ARG A 327 3.77 18.46 11.14
CA ARG A 327 4.16 19.82 11.53
C ARG A 327 3.83 20.11 12.99
N GLU A 328 2.67 19.64 13.45
CA GLU A 328 2.24 19.79 14.85
C GLU A 328 3.09 18.95 15.80
N THR A 329 3.50 17.74 15.41
CA THR A 329 4.11 16.77 16.33
C THR A 329 5.63 16.68 16.28
N LEU A 330 6.27 16.92 15.13
CA LEU A 330 7.71 16.64 14.93
C LEU A 330 8.62 17.88 15.06
N GLY A 331 8.03 19.09 15.08
CA GLY A 331 8.80 20.33 15.04
C GLY A 331 9.57 20.52 13.71
N VAL A 332 9.93 21.76 13.37
CA VAL A 332 10.55 22.08 12.06
C VAL A 332 11.90 21.37 11.86
N ALA A 333 12.69 21.23 12.93
CA ALA A 333 14.05 20.68 12.87
C ALA A 333 14.11 19.21 12.42
N ARG A 334 13.10 18.41 12.75
CA ARG A 334 13.06 16.98 12.37
C ARG A 334 12.46 16.72 10.99
N GLY A 335 12.02 17.78 10.28
CA GLY A 335 11.46 17.65 8.94
C GLY A 335 12.44 17.06 7.92
N GLU A 336 13.74 17.25 8.12
CA GLU A 336 14.79 16.65 7.27
C GLU A 336 15.06 15.17 7.59
N GLU A 337 14.62 14.67 8.76
CA GLU A 337 14.69 13.25 9.13
C GLU A 337 13.45 12.47 8.66
N LEU A 338 12.38 13.18 8.31
CA LEU A 338 11.08 12.61 7.96
C LEU A 338 11.10 12.11 6.50
N TYR A 339 11.04 10.79 6.30
CA TYR A 339 11.15 10.13 5.00
C TYR A 339 12.32 10.72 4.15
N PRO A 340 13.59 10.57 4.56
CA PRO A 340 14.72 11.32 4.01
C PRO A 340 15.27 10.71 2.72
N ALA A 341 14.40 10.61 1.70
CA ALA A 341 14.66 9.87 0.48
C ALA A 341 15.88 10.41 -0.31
N ALA A 342 16.12 11.72 -0.33
CA ALA A 342 17.27 12.27 -1.06
C ALA A 342 18.59 11.88 -0.39
N SER A 343 18.68 12.00 0.94
CA SER A 343 19.86 11.58 1.70
C SER A 343 20.15 10.09 1.52
N LEU A 344 19.12 9.24 1.58
CA LEU A 344 19.27 7.80 1.37
C LEU A 344 19.74 7.48 -0.06
N ALA A 345 19.13 8.10 -1.08
CA ALA A 345 19.53 7.92 -2.47
C ALA A 345 20.98 8.38 -2.72
N ALA A 346 21.39 9.51 -2.14
CA ALA A 346 22.74 10.03 -2.24
C ALA A 346 23.79 9.09 -1.59
N ALA A 347 23.40 8.38 -0.54
CA ALA A 347 24.23 7.36 0.11
C ALA A 347 24.27 6.01 -0.65
N GLY A 348 23.60 5.90 -1.80
CA GLY A 348 23.55 4.67 -2.59
C GLY A 348 22.61 3.59 -2.04
N ILE A 349 21.75 3.94 -1.06
CA ILE A 349 20.77 3.02 -0.48
C ILE A 349 19.66 2.76 -1.51
N ALA A 350 19.30 1.49 -1.70
CA ALA A 350 18.23 1.12 -2.61
C ALA A 350 16.87 1.57 -2.04
N LEU A 351 16.13 2.36 -2.82
CA LEU A 351 14.82 2.88 -2.42
C LEU A 351 13.67 2.24 -3.21
N LEU A 352 12.61 1.86 -2.50
CA LEU A 352 11.34 1.42 -3.08
C LEU A 352 10.23 2.38 -2.67
N GLY A 353 9.21 2.51 -3.49
CA GLY A 353 7.99 3.28 -3.17
C GLY A 353 6.85 2.37 -2.76
N GLY A 354 6.19 2.68 -1.65
CA GLY A 354 4.96 2.02 -1.22
C GLY A 354 3.87 3.03 -0.87
N SER A 355 2.61 2.65 -1.00
CA SER A 355 1.50 3.53 -0.58
C SER A 355 1.17 3.42 0.91
N ASP A 356 1.45 2.27 1.52
CA ASP A 356 0.87 1.85 2.81
C ASP A 356 -0.67 1.93 2.81
N ALA A 357 -1.30 1.80 1.63
CA ALA A 357 -2.74 1.88 1.53
C ALA A 357 -3.40 0.75 2.33
N PRO A 358 -4.50 1.01 3.06
CA PRO A 358 -5.32 2.22 3.01
C PRO A 358 -4.91 3.36 3.97
N TYR A 359 -3.74 3.28 4.63
CA TYR A 359 -3.32 4.27 5.61
C TYR A 359 -2.82 5.58 4.99
N ALA A 360 -2.39 5.53 3.73
CA ALA A 360 -2.21 6.65 2.82
C ALA A 360 -2.94 6.39 1.49
N CYS A 361 -2.98 7.41 0.62
CA CYS A 361 -3.53 7.26 -0.72
C CYS A 361 -2.82 6.18 -1.54
N ALA A 362 -3.60 5.29 -2.18
CA ALA A 362 -3.09 4.23 -3.07
C ALA A 362 -2.60 4.75 -4.44
N ASP A 363 -2.69 6.05 -4.71
CA ASP A 363 -2.23 6.65 -5.98
C ASP A 363 -0.69 6.78 -6.00
N PRO A 364 0.03 5.94 -6.77
CA PRO A 364 1.49 6.04 -6.87
C PRO A 364 1.92 7.37 -7.51
N TRP A 365 1.08 7.99 -8.34
CA TRP A 365 1.38 9.27 -8.98
C TRP A 365 1.40 10.41 -7.96
N LEU A 366 0.45 10.44 -7.02
CA LEU A 366 0.50 11.33 -5.86
C LEU A 366 1.74 11.09 -5.00
N ALA A 367 2.10 9.83 -4.75
CA ALA A 367 3.32 9.52 -4.00
C ALA A 367 4.57 10.03 -4.73
N MET A 368 4.70 9.79 -6.03
CA MET A 368 5.82 10.29 -6.83
C MET A 368 5.90 11.82 -6.83
N ARG A 369 4.77 12.52 -7.02
CA ARG A 369 4.71 13.99 -6.87
C ARG A 369 5.15 14.42 -5.48
N SER A 370 4.63 13.77 -4.44
CA SER A 370 4.95 14.09 -3.04
C SER A 370 6.44 13.94 -2.75
N ALA A 371 7.11 12.95 -3.35
CA ALA A 371 8.57 12.79 -3.25
C ALA A 371 9.36 13.93 -3.91
N VAL A 372 8.81 14.52 -4.99
CA VAL A 372 9.43 15.63 -5.74
C VAL A 372 9.18 16.98 -5.06
N VAL A 373 7.93 17.28 -4.70
CA VAL A 373 7.55 18.62 -4.21
C VAL A 373 7.61 18.73 -2.68
N ARG A 374 7.36 17.61 -1.98
CA ARG A 374 7.28 17.50 -0.52
C ARG A 374 6.34 18.51 0.13
N GLN A 375 5.18 18.71 -0.49
CA GLN A 375 4.14 19.60 0.00
C GLN A 375 3.05 18.83 0.75
N THR A 376 2.61 19.38 1.87
CA THR A 376 1.43 18.93 2.61
C THR A 376 0.16 19.26 1.82
N ALA A 377 -0.97 18.65 2.20
CA ALA A 377 -2.28 19.05 1.67
C ALA A 377 -2.60 20.54 1.90
N GLY A 378 -2.07 21.14 2.98
CA GLY A 378 -2.17 22.58 3.28
C GLY A 378 -1.16 23.46 2.53
N GLY A 379 -0.30 22.87 1.68
CA GLY A 379 0.67 23.58 0.84
C GLY A 379 2.02 23.88 1.48
N ALA A 380 2.23 23.51 2.75
CA ALA A 380 3.51 23.70 3.43
C ALA A 380 4.56 22.70 2.92
N VAL A 381 5.84 23.09 2.88
CA VAL A 381 6.92 22.19 2.48
C VAL A 381 7.57 21.58 3.72
N LEU A 382 7.72 20.25 3.73
CA LEU A 382 8.41 19.50 4.79
C LEU A 382 9.71 18.89 4.29
N GLY A 383 10.84 19.18 4.95
CA GLY A 383 12.13 18.57 4.61
C GLY A 383 12.55 18.86 3.17
N ALA A 384 12.68 20.13 2.79
CA ALA A 384 12.93 20.53 1.40
C ALA A 384 14.24 19.93 0.83
N GLY A 385 15.22 19.62 1.70
CA GLY A 385 16.46 18.93 1.31
C GLY A 385 16.24 17.48 0.88
N GLN A 386 15.09 16.89 1.20
CA GLN A 386 14.77 15.49 0.92
C GLN A 386 13.98 15.28 -0.38
N ARG A 387 13.88 16.31 -1.23
CA ARG A 387 13.21 16.21 -2.54
C ARG A 387 13.99 15.31 -3.49
N LEU A 388 13.28 14.44 -4.21
CA LEU A 388 13.85 13.64 -5.28
C LEU A 388 13.72 14.34 -6.64
N ALA A 389 14.67 14.07 -7.54
CA ALA A 389 14.47 14.37 -8.95
C ALA A 389 13.29 13.53 -9.50
N PRO A 390 12.47 14.05 -10.44
CA PRO A 390 11.31 13.34 -10.96
C PRO A 390 11.61 11.94 -11.51
N MET A 391 12.74 11.77 -12.21
CA MET A 391 13.17 10.46 -12.71
C MET A 391 13.46 9.48 -11.57
N THR A 392 14.05 9.94 -10.46
CA THR A 392 14.30 9.11 -9.27
C THR A 392 12.99 8.74 -8.59
N ALA A 393 12.03 9.67 -8.49
CA ALA A 393 10.70 9.41 -7.97
C ALA A 393 9.95 8.36 -8.82
N LEU A 394 9.98 8.47 -10.15
CA LEU A 394 9.43 7.47 -11.07
C LEU A 394 10.03 6.08 -10.84
N LYS A 395 11.35 6.03 -10.66
CA LYS A 395 12.08 4.78 -10.40
C LYS A 395 11.83 4.17 -9.02
N LEU A 396 11.14 4.84 -8.10
CA LEU A 396 10.67 4.20 -6.86
C LEU A 396 9.65 3.10 -7.15
N TYR A 397 8.81 3.29 -8.17
CA TYR A 397 7.72 2.39 -8.56
C TYR A 397 8.00 1.65 -9.88
N CYS A 398 8.91 2.14 -10.73
CA CYS A 398 9.15 1.62 -12.09
C CYS A 398 10.61 1.18 -12.30
N ARG A 399 10.88 -0.14 -12.32
CA ARG A 399 12.27 -0.68 -12.37
C ARG A 399 12.53 -1.78 -13.42
N GLY A 400 11.59 -2.05 -14.33
CA GLY A 400 11.72 -3.09 -15.34
C GLY A 400 12.55 -2.69 -16.58
N LYS A 401 12.78 -3.66 -17.46
CA LYS A 401 13.40 -3.46 -18.78
C LYS A 401 12.35 -3.64 -19.87
N ILE A 402 12.45 -2.85 -20.94
CA ILE A 402 11.68 -3.06 -22.17
C ILE A 402 12.63 -3.66 -23.20
N ALA A 403 12.72 -4.99 -23.20
CA ALA A 403 13.63 -5.75 -24.07
C ALA A 403 13.10 -7.17 -24.27
N PRO A 404 13.48 -7.87 -25.36
CA PRO A 404 13.13 -9.28 -25.54
C PRO A 404 13.48 -10.15 -24.33
N GLY A 405 12.57 -11.04 -23.95
CA GLY A 405 12.67 -11.90 -22.77
C GLY A 405 12.18 -11.27 -21.47
N ALA A 406 12.01 -9.94 -21.40
CA ALA A 406 11.43 -9.29 -20.24
C ALA A 406 9.91 -9.53 -20.15
N THR A 407 9.38 -9.43 -18.94
CA THR A 407 7.95 -9.57 -18.68
C THR A 407 7.15 -8.45 -19.34
N ALA A 408 6.00 -8.78 -19.92
CA ALA A 408 5.11 -7.84 -20.58
C ALA A 408 4.17 -7.11 -19.59
N ASP A 409 4.73 -6.63 -18.48
CA ASP A 409 4.03 -5.76 -17.53
C ASP A 409 4.43 -4.32 -17.83
N LEU A 410 3.54 -3.59 -18.50
CA LEU A 410 3.87 -2.33 -19.17
C LEU A 410 2.78 -1.29 -18.95
N ILE A 411 3.17 -0.02 -18.94
CA ILE A 411 2.24 1.10 -19.03
C ILE A 411 2.58 1.99 -20.22
N LEU A 412 1.56 2.54 -20.85
CA LEU A 412 1.69 3.54 -21.91
C LEU A 412 1.15 4.88 -21.40
N CYS A 413 1.97 5.91 -21.45
CA CYS A 413 1.61 7.27 -21.09
C CYS A 413 1.54 8.17 -22.32
N GLU A 414 0.62 9.13 -22.32
CA GLU A 414 0.50 10.18 -23.31
C GLU A 414 1.56 11.27 -23.13
N GLY A 415 2.05 11.80 -24.26
CA GLY A 415 3.06 12.85 -24.31
C GLY A 415 4.49 12.32 -24.33
N THR A 416 5.44 13.21 -24.11
CA THR A 416 6.88 12.87 -24.00
C THR A 416 7.25 12.46 -22.59
N LEU A 417 8.45 11.89 -22.41
CA LEU A 417 8.94 11.56 -21.07
C LEU A 417 9.12 12.82 -20.22
N ALA A 418 9.48 13.95 -20.83
CA ALA A 418 9.57 15.23 -20.12
C ALA A 418 8.20 15.65 -19.56
N ASP A 419 7.13 15.45 -20.32
CA ASP A 419 5.77 15.77 -19.88
C ASP A 419 5.32 14.87 -18.71
N VAL A 420 5.56 13.56 -18.82
CA VAL A 420 5.26 12.59 -17.74
C VAL A 420 6.01 12.91 -16.45
N LEU A 421 7.27 13.33 -16.56
CA LEU A 421 8.09 13.69 -15.41
C LEU A 421 7.73 15.07 -14.83
N ALA A 422 7.15 15.96 -15.63
CA ALA A 422 6.80 17.31 -15.20
C ALA A 422 5.60 17.32 -14.26
N ASP A 423 4.58 16.50 -14.52
CA ASP A 423 3.36 16.45 -13.70
C ASP A 423 3.20 15.19 -12.88
N LEU A 424 3.80 14.05 -13.27
CA LEU A 424 3.66 12.75 -12.60
C LEU A 424 2.19 12.48 -12.23
N THR A 425 1.32 12.41 -13.23
CA THR A 425 -0.13 12.21 -13.04
C THR A 425 -0.66 10.96 -13.72
N ALA A 426 -1.63 10.30 -13.08
CA ALA A 426 -2.38 9.20 -13.67
C ALA A 426 -3.19 9.63 -14.90
N GLU A 427 -3.44 10.93 -15.10
CA GLU A 427 -4.20 11.45 -16.24
C GLU A 427 -3.53 11.14 -17.59
N ARG A 428 -2.20 11.00 -17.62
CA ARG A 428 -1.47 10.61 -18.83
C ARG A 428 -1.57 9.13 -19.14
N LEU A 429 -2.01 8.29 -18.21
CA LEU A 429 -2.04 6.85 -18.38
C LEU A 429 -3.13 6.45 -19.40
N ARG A 430 -2.69 5.85 -20.51
CA ARG A 430 -3.55 5.38 -21.60
C ARG A 430 -3.81 3.88 -21.53
N LEU A 431 -2.80 3.09 -21.17
CA LEU A 431 -2.85 1.63 -21.18
C LEU A 431 -2.06 1.05 -20.01
N THR A 432 -2.57 -0.03 -19.43
CA THR A 432 -1.84 -0.89 -18.51
C THR A 432 -1.97 -2.33 -18.96
N LEU A 433 -0.83 -2.97 -19.16
CA LEU A 433 -0.70 -4.37 -19.54
C LEU A 433 -0.13 -5.16 -18.38
N ILE A 434 -0.75 -6.30 -18.07
CA ILE A 434 -0.22 -7.27 -17.11
C ILE A 434 -0.10 -8.61 -17.82
N GLY A 435 1.11 -9.15 -17.90
CA GLY A 435 1.41 -10.35 -18.68
C GLY A 435 0.98 -10.21 -20.15
N GLY A 436 1.15 -9.02 -20.74
CA GLY A 436 0.80 -8.74 -22.13
C GLY A 436 -0.71 -8.68 -22.41
N ARG A 437 -1.56 -8.65 -21.38
CA ARG A 437 -3.01 -8.51 -21.49
C ARG A 437 -3.44 -7.14 -21.00
N VAL A 438 -4.40 -6.53 -21.68
CA VAL A 438 -4.98 -5.24 -21.28
C VAL A 438 -5.72 -5.39 -19.95
N ALA A 439 -5.16 -4.79 -18.90
CA ALA A 439 -5.76 -4.68 -17.57
C ALA A 439 -6.51 -3.35 -17.39
N PHE A 440 -6.06 -2.31 -18.08
CA PHE A 440 -6.73 -1.02 -18.16
C PHE A 440 -6.47 -0.36 -19.51
N SER A 441 -7.48 0.32 -20.05
CA SER A 441 -7.42 1.14 -21.26
C SER A 441 -8.32 2.36 -21.07
N ARG A 442 -7.79 3.56 -21.33
CA ARG A 442 -8.59 4.79 -21.33
C ARG A 442 -9.44 4.87 -22.60
N ALA A 443 -10.68 5.35 -22.50
CA ALA A 443 -11.58 5.45 -23.65
C ALA A 443 -10.92 6.21 -24.81
N GLY A 444 -10.96 5.62 -26.02
CA GLY A 444 -10.31 6.16 -27.22
C GLY A 444 -8.81 5.86 -27.37
N ALA A 445 -8.15 5.31 -26.35
CA ALA A 445 -6.71 5.04 -26.39
C ALA A 445 -6.33 3.75 -27.13
N ALA A 446 -7.24 2.77 -27.21
CA ALA A 446 -7.05 1.54 -27.96
C ALA A 446 -7.97 1.55 -29.18
N SER A 447 -7.56 2.17 -30.29
CA SER A 447 -8.10 1.75 -31.58
C SER A 447 -7.47 0.39 -31.88
N ILE A 448 -8.12 -0.68 -31.44
CA ILE A 448 -7.70 -2.03 -31.82
C ILE A 448 -7.84 -2.11 -33.33
N ARG A 449 -6.71 -2.14 -34.05
CA ARG A 449 -6.72 -2.44 -35.48
C ARG A 449 -6.75 -3.96 -35.58
N GLN A 450 -7.84 -4.49 -36.14
CA GLN A 450 -7.98 -5.93 -36.42
C GLN A 450 -7.23 -6.32 -37.68
#